data_AF-A0A392QFC1-F1
#
_entry.id   AF-A0A392QFC1-F1
#
_cell.length_a   1.000
_cell.length_b   1.000
_cell.length_c   1.000
_cell.angle_alpha   90.00
_cell.angle_beta   90.00
_cell.angle_gamma   90.00
#
_symmetry.space_group_name_H-M   'P 1'
#
loop_
_entity.id
_entity.type
_entity.pdbx_description
1 polymer ?
#
loop_
_entity_poly.entity_id
_entity_poly.type
_entity_poly.pdbx_seq_one_letter_code
_entity_poly.pdbx_strand_id
1 'polypeptide(L)'
;VFLTMPIEPGSTDISQQLEYLWDLKSAVTNSDVTTVIVSILEKPLENLELNAFTEDDWKLVQLVFTLFRNILAVQEIPLHQKSAGSASHFLALRDKFLELLFR
;
A
#
# COMPACT_ATOMS: atom_id res chain seq x y z
N VAL A 1 -1.89 -2.01 -8.46
CA VAL A 1 -3.13 -1.44 -7.88
C VAL A 1 -4.26 -2.45 -7.77
N PHE A 2 -4.69 -3.13 -8.83
CA PHE A 2 -5.86 -4.03 -8.77
C PHE A 2 -5.78 -5.14 -7.71
N LEU A 3 -4.61 -5.78 -7.56
CA LEU A 3 -4.39 -6.83 -6.54
C LEU A 3 -4.43 -6.33 -5.09
N THR A 4 -4.43 -5.01 -4.88
CA THR A 4 -4.46 -4.38 -3.55
C THR A 4 -5.80 -3.73 -3.23
N MET A 5 -6.78 -3.80 -4.14
CA MET A 5 -8.08 -3.16 -3.92
C MET A 5 -8.76 -3.71 -2.66
N PRO A 6 -9.54 -2.88 -1.94
CA PRO A 6 -10.33 -3.37 -0.80
C PRO A 6 -11.21 -4.55 -1.20
N ILE A 7 -11.30 -5.55 -0.33
CA ILE A 7 -12.13 -6.74 -0.56
C ILE A 7 -13.60 -6.32 -0.60
N GLU A 8 -14.32 -6.77 -1.64
CA GLU A 8 -15.74 -6.47 -1.79
C GLU A 8 -16.59 -7.19 -0.72
N PRO A 9 -17.51 -6.49 -0.02
CA PRO A 9 -18.43 -7.10 0.92
C PRO A 9 -19.42 -8.01 0.17
N GLY A 10 -19.13 -9.31 0.14
CA GLY A 10 -19.89 -10.31 -0.65
C GLY A 10 -19.02 -11.23 -1.50
N SER A 11 -17.71 -10.97 -1.56
CA SER A 11 -16.75 -11.88 -2.17
C SER A 11 -16.69 -13.23 -1.44
N THR A 12 -16.34 -14.30 -2.13
CA THR A 12 -16.06 -15.60 -1.52
C THR A 12 -14.65 -15.60 -0.91
N ASP A 13 -14.39 -16.44 0.08
CA ASP A 13 -13.02 -16.67 0.59
C ASP A 13 -12.31 -15.41 1.13
N ILE A 14 -13.07 -14.50 1.74
CA ILE A 14 -12.57 -13.22 2.29
C ILE A 14 -11.36 -13.42 3.20
N SER A 15 -11.33 -14.49 4.02
CA SER A 15 -10.20 -14.78 4.91
C SER A 15 -8.90 -15.02 4.14
N GLN A 16 -8.95 -15.75 3.03
CA GLN A 16 -7.77 -16.03 2.21
C GLN A 16 -7.32 -14.79 1.45
N GLN A 17 -8.27 -13.99 0.94
CA GLN A 17 -7.96 -12.71 0.29
C GLN A 17 -7.28 -11.74 1.28
N LEU A 18 -7.71 -11.72 2.53
CA LEU A 18 -7.11 -10.90 3.57
C LEU A 18 -5.67 -11.34 3.90
N GLU A 19 -5.45 -12.65 4.02
CA GLU A 19 -4.12 -13.23 4.23
C GLU A 19 -3.16 -12.85 3.09
N TYR A 20 -3.61 -12.99 1.84
CA TYR A 20 -2.84 -12.55 0.67
C TYR A 20 -2.48 -11.05 0.72
N LEU A 21 -3.44 -10.20 1.08
CA LEU A 21 -3.21 -8.76 1.20
C LEU A 21 -2.23 -8.42 2.33
N TRP A 22 -2.20 -9.19 3.42
CA TRP A 22 -1.20 -9.03 4.47
C TRP A 22 0.19 -9.45 4.03
N ASP A 23 0.32 -10.58 3.34
CA ASP A 23 1.60 -11.02 2.79
C ASP A 23 2.17 -10.00 1.82
N LEU A 24 1.31 -9.46 0.95
CA LEU A 24 1.69 -8.42 0.01
C LEU A 24 2.11 -7.13 0.72
N LYS A 25 1.37 -6.69 1.75
CA LYS A 25 1.75 -5.56 2.59
C LYS A 25 3.10 -5.79 3.27
N SER A 26 3.32 -6.97 3.86
CA SER A 26 4.59 -7.33 4.48
C SER A 26 5.75 -7.27 3.50
N ALA A 27 5.58 -7.84 2.30
CA ALA A 27 6.59 -7.84 1.25
C ALA A 27 6.96 -6.42 0.81
N VAL A 28 5.98 -5.54 0.60
CA VAL A 28 6.22 -4.14 0.21
C VAL A 28 6.88 -3.34 1.34
N THR A 29 6.49 -3.55 2.59
CA THR A 29 7.01 -2.82 3.76
C THR A 29 8.42 -3.27 4.18
N ASN A 30 8.77 -4.54 3.98
CA ASN A 30 10.04 -5.12 4.44
C ASN A 30 11.11 -5.21 3.35
N SER A 31 10.89 -4.61 2.19
CA SER A 31 11.83 -4.59 1.08
C SER A 31 12.01 -3.18 0.52
N ASP A 32 12.99 -3.03 -0.38
CA ASP A 32 13.25 -1.76 -1.07
C ASP A 32 12.19 -1.42 -2.14
N VAL A 33 11.12 -2.22 -2.25
CA VAL A 33 10.02 -2.02 -3.20
C VAL A 33 9.35 -0.66 -3.00
N THR A 34 9.20 -0.20 -1.74
CA THR A 34 8.61 1.11 -1.48
C THR A 34 9.46 2.24 -2.08
N THR A 35 10.78 2.18 -1.92
CA THR A 35 11.72 3.15 -2.50
C THR A 35 11.66 3.14 -4.02
N VAL A 36 11.65 1.96 -4.65
CA VAL A 36 11.52 1.82 -6.11
C VAL A 36 10.18 2.37 -6.61
N ILE A 37 9.09 2.19 -5.87
CA ILE A 37 7.78 2.75 -6.24
C ILE A 37 7.80 4.28 -6.14
N VAL A 38 8.43 4.84 -5.12
CA VAL A 38 8.55 6.31 -4.97
C VAL A 38 9.41 6.91 -6.07
N SER A 39 10.51 6.26 -6.48
CA SER A 39 11.38 6.79 -7.55
C SER A 39 10.69 6.91 -8.91
N ILE A 40 9.61 6.15 -9.14
CA ILE A 40 8.78 6.28 -10.36
C ILE A 40 8.14 7.68 -10.46
N LEU A 41 7.95 8.38 -9.34
CA LEU A 41 7.37 9.72 -9.31
C LEU A 41 8.36 10.83 -9.62
N GLU A 42 9.67 10.56 -9.68
CA GLU A 42 10.69 11.57 -9.93
C GLU A 42 10.41 12.36 -11.23
N LYS A 43 10.15 11.63 -12.32
CA LYS A 43 9.90 12.26 -13.62
C LYS A 43 8.58 13.03 -13.70
N PRO A 44 7.44 12.48 -13.24
CA PRO A 44 6.21 13.25 -13.09
C PRO A 44 6.37 14.54 -12.28
N LEU A 45 7.13 14.51 -11.17
CA LEU A 45 7.33 15.67 -10.32
C LEU A 45 8.24 16.72 -10.97
N GLU A 46 9.31 16.29 -11.66
CA GLU A 46 10.14 17.20 -12.46
C GLU A 46 9.30 17.89 -13.56
N ASN A 47 8.46 17.14 -14.27
CA ASN A 47 7.57 17.71 -15.28
C ASN A 47 6.57 18.71 -14.67
N LEU A 48 6.13 18.49 -13.44
CA LEU A 48 5.25 19.42 -12.70
C LEU A 48 5.95 20.75 -12.44
N GLU A 49 7.20 20.73 -11.97
CA GLU A 49 7.99 21.94 -11.72
C GLU A 49 8.28 22.74 -13.01
N LEU A 50 8.48 22.03 -14.11
CA LEU A 50 8.76 22.62 -15.42
C LEU A 50 7.50 23.08 -16.18
N ASN A 51 6.31 22.98 -15.59
CA ASN A 51 5.01 23.23 -16.25
C ASN A 51 4.79 22.37 -17.52
N ALA A 52 5.37 21.18 -17.56
CA ALA A 52 5.26 20.19 -18.63
C ALA A 52 4.46 18.93 -18.21
N PHE A 53 3.70 19.01 -17.11
CA PHE A 53 2.94 17.90 -16.54
C PHE A 53 1.85 17.41 -17.50
N THR A 54 1.85 16.11 -17.77
CA THR A 54 0.90 15.49 -18.71
C THR A 54 -0.20 14.71 -17.99
N GLU A 55 -1.25 14.35 -18.75
CA GLU A 55 -2.30 13.45 -18.25
C GLU A 55 -1.74 12.07 -17.84
N ASP A 56 -0.69 11.59 -18.49
CA ASP A 56 -0.09 10.31 -18.14
C ASP A 56 0.76 10.41 -16.87
N ASP A 57 1.44 11.53 -16.64
CA ASP A 57 2.08 11.84 -15.35
C ASP A 57 1.04 11.86 -14.22
N TRP A 58 -0.11 12.50 -14.45
CA TRP A 58 -1.22 12.51 -13.49
C TRP A 58 -1.74 11.12 -13.17
N LYS A 59 -2.01 10.29 -14.18
CA LYS A 59 -2.45 8.91 -13.98
C LYS A 59 -1.42 8.10 -13.20
N LEU A 60 -0.13 8.30 -13.47
CA LEU A 60 0.94 7.60 -12.76
C LEU A 60 0.99 7.99 -11.29
N VAL A 61 0.91 9.29 -10.97
CA VAL A 61 0.81 9.79 -9.60
C VAL A 61 -0.42 9.19 -8.90
N GLN A 62 -1.58 9.20 -9.57
CA GLN A 62 -2.82 8.62 -9.06
C GLN A 62 -2.67 7.11 -8.77
N LEU A 63 -2.01 6.36 -9.65
CA LEU A 63 -1.78 4.92 -9.46
C LEU A 63 -0.89 4.65 -8.25
N VAL A 64 0.19 5.41 -8.06
CA VAL A 64 1.09 5.26 -6.91
C VAL A 64 0.36 5.58 -5.61
N PHE A 65 -0.36 6.70 -5.55
CA PHE A 65 -1.14 7.05 -4.36
C PHE A 65 -2.26 6.06 -4.08
N THR A 66 -2.94 5.55 -5.11
CA THR A 66 -3.96 4.52 -4.94
C THR A 66 -3.34 3.23 -4.40
N LEU A 67 -2.16 2.83 -4.88
CA LEU A 67 -1.44 1.67 -4.37
C LEU A 67 -1.12 1.82 -2.87
N PHE A 68 -0.54 2.94 -2.47
CA PHE A 68 -0.20 3.18 -1.06
C PHE A 68 -1.44 3.26 -0.17
N ARG A 69 -2.48 3.97 -0.63
CA ARG A 69 -3.76 4.03 0.07
C ARG A 69 -4.35 2.64 0.28
N ASN A 70 -4.32 1.80 -0.75
CA ASN A 70 -4.80 0.43 -0.69
C ASN A 70 -4.02 -0.42 0.32
N ILE A 71 -2.68 -0.37 0.29
CA ILE A 71 -1.80 -1.08 1.24
C ILE A 71 -2.05 -0.61 2.68
N LEU A 72 -2.21 0.69 2.89
CA LEU A 72 -2.55 1.26 4.20
C LEU A 72 -3.93 0.83 4.68
N ALA A 73 -4.90 0.73 3.77
CA ALA A 73 -6.28 0.35 4.06
C ALA A 73 -6.47 -1.14 4.41
N VAL A 74 -5.46 -1.99 4.16
CA VAL A 74 -5.46 -3.38 4.65
C VAL A 74 -5.44 -3.34 6.19
N GLN A 75 -6.63 -3.48 6.79
CA GLN A 75 -6.86 -3.41 8.23
C GLN A 75 -6.22 -4.57 8.99
N GLU A 76 -6.06 -4.35 10.30
CA GLU A 76 -5.56 -5.34 11.25
C GLU A 76 -6.75 -6.13 11.82
N ILE A 77 -6.79 -7.40 11.45
CA ILE A 77 -7.56 -8.52 12.02
C ILE A 77 -9.07 -8.29 12.26
N PRO A 78 -9.98 -9.10 11.67
CA PRO A 78 -11.35 -9.16 12.16
C PRO A 78 -11.35 -9.65 13.61
N LEU A 79 -12.02 -8.89 14.49
CA LEU A 79 -12.07 -8.93 15.97
C LEU A 79 -12.11 -10.31 16.67
N HIS A 80 -12.30 -11.42 15.95
CA HIS A 80 -12.48 -12.78 16.46
C HIS A 80 -11.21 -13.65 16.62
N GLN A 81 -10.02 -13.20 16.21
CA GLN A 81 -8.76 -13.97 16.39
C GLN A 81 -7.65 -13.17 17.10
N LYS A 82 -7.98 -12.55 18.23
CA LYS A 82 -6.99 -11.95 19.15
C LYS A 82 -6.21 -13.06 19.90
N SER A 83 -5.21 -13.65 19.25
CA SER A 83 -4.03 -14.11 19.98
C SER A 83 -3.10 -12.89 20.13
N ALA A 84 -2.72 -12.57 21.37
CA ALA A 84 -2.13 -11.29 21.75
C ALA A 84 -0.77 -10.95 21.10
N GLY A 85 -0.18 -11.85 20.29
CA GLY A 85 1.11 -11.65 19.61
C GLY A 85 1.04 -11.15 18.17
N SER A 86 -0.09 -11.31 17.46
CA SER A 86 -0.19 -10.96 16.03
C SER A 86 -0.57 -9.50 15.79
N ALA A 87 -1.40 -8.93 16.67
CA ALA A 87 -1.85 -7.53 16.58
C ALA A 87 -0.69 -6.51 16.67
N SER A 88 0.33 -6.79 17.49
CA SER A 88 1.51 -5.92 17.60
C SER A 88 2.35 -5.90 16.32
N HIS A 89 2.40 -7.02 15.58
CA HIS A 89 3.15 -7.12 14.34
C HIS A 89 2.51 -6.29 13.21
N PHE A 90 1.18 -6.27 13.12
CA PHE A 90 0.50 -5.47 12.10
C PHE A 90 0.62 -3.96 12.33
N LEU A 91 0.53 -3.52 13.61
CA LEU A 91 0.74 -2.12 13.98
C LEU A 91 2.17 -1.69 13.61
N ALA A 92 3.15 -2.55 13.91
CA ALA A 92 4.54 -2.31 13.55
C ALA A 92 4.74 -2.21 12.02
N LEU A 93 4.04 -3.03 11.23
CA LEU A 93 4.09 -2.95 9.76
C LEU A 93 3.50 -1.64 9.22
N ARG A 94 2.36 -1.20 9.77
CA ARG A 94 1.78 0.10 9.39
C ARG A 94 2.74 1.23 9.72
N ASP A 95 3.27 1.24 10.93
CA ASP A 95 4.12 2.32 11.41
C ASP A 95 5.46 2.35 10.64
N LYS A 96 6.05 1.19 10.34
CA LYS A 96 7.24 1.07 9.49
C LYS A 96 6.99 1.54 8.05
N PHE A 97 5.83 1.22 7.48
CA PHE A 97 5.47 1.68 6.14
C PHE A 97 5.31 3.21 6.09
N LEU A 98 4.69 3.80 7.11
CA LEU A 98 4.62 5.25 7.24
C LEU A 98 6.02 5.87 7.40
N GLU A 99 6.90 5.27 8.21
CA GLU A 99 8.28 5.74 8.34
C GLU A 99 9.02 5.73 6.99
N LEU A 100 8.83 4.70 6.16
CA LEU A 100 9.43 4.64 4.82
C LEU A 100 8.91 5.72 3.86
N LEU A 101 7.66 6.17 4.02
CA LEU A 101 7.08 7.22 3.18
C LEU A 101 7.53 8.65 3.60
N PHE A 102 7.92 8.83 4.86
CA PHE A 102 8.25 10.15 5.43
C PHE A 102 9.74 10.34 5.77
N ARG A 103 10.59 9.36 5.46
CA ARG A 103 12.06 9.49 5.50
C ARG A 103 12.58 10.12 4.22
#